data_AF-A0A2N8Z8J4-F1
#
_entry.id   AF-A0A2N8Z8J4-F1
#
_cell.length_a   1.000
_cell.length_b   1.000
_cell.length_c   1.000
_cell.angle_alpha   90.00
_cell.angle_beta   90.00
_cell.angle_gamma   90.00
#
_symmetry.space_group_name_H-M   'P 1'
#
loop_
_entity.id
_entity.type
_entity.pdbx_description
1 polymer ?
#
loop_
_entity_poly.entity_id
_entity_poly.type
_entity_poly.pdbx_seq_one_letter_code
_entity_poly.pdbx_strand_id
1 'polypeptide(L)'
;MTESFKHISVLLNESIDGLAIKPDGTYIDGTFGRGGHSRTILSKLGENGRLFSIDRDPTAIAEAQKIDDPRFTIVHGPFSGMAEYAERYDLVGQVDGVLLDLGVSSPQLDDAERGFSFMKDGPLDMRMDPTSGMPVSQWLQEADLDDITWVIREFGEDKHARRIAKAIVAYRENEENEPLTRTGQLVKLISEAAPKSFKEKKHPATRSFQAFRIYINSELDEIDTALKGALSILAPEGRLSVISFHSLEDRMVKHFMRKESRGPQVPHGLPLTEAQIAELGSAAMKTVGKAIKPSDAEVDVNTRSRSSVLRIGEKL
;
A
#
# COMPACT_ATOMS: atom_id res chain seq x y z
N MET A 1 10.19 1.21 -31.99
CA MET A 1 8.82 0.74 -31.69
C MET A 1 8.72 0.64 -30.18
N THR A 2 8.07 1.60 -29.55
CA THR A 2 7.88 1.62 -28.09
C THR A 2 6.80 0.60 -27.76
N GLU A 3 7.17 -0.56 -27.24
CA GLU A 3 6.22 -1.44 -26.57
C GLU A 3 5.57 -0.63 -25.44
N SER A 4 4.31 -0.23 -25.63
CA SER A 4 3.50 0.24 -24.52
C SER A 4 3.28 -0.96 -23.62
N PHE A 5 4.06 -1.09 -22.55
CA PHE A 5 3.68 -1.95 -21.43
C PHE A 5 2.34 -1.41 -20.92
N LYS A 6 1.23 -1.98 -21.41
CA LYS A 6 -0.09 -1.73 -20.86
C LYS A 6 -0.04 -2.19 -19.42
N HIS A 7 -0.09 -1.24 -18.50
CA HIS A 7 -0.22 -1.53 -17.09
C HIS A 7 -1.46 -2.39 -16.86
N ILE A 8 -1.27 -3.59 -16.31
CA ILE A 8 -2.37 -4.48 -15.92
C ILE A 8 -2.50 -4.35 -14.41
N SER A 9 -3.61 -3.78 -13.96
CA SER A 9 -3.97 -3.76 -12.54
C SER A 9 -4.07 -5.18 -12.00
N VAL A 10 -3.49 -5.42 -10.83
CA VAL A 10 -3.46 -6.74 -10.19
C VAL A 10 -4.81 -7.04 -9.58
N LEU A 11 -5.31 -8.28 -9.76
CA LEU A 11 -6.62 -8.71 -9.27
C LEU A 11 -7.74 -7.73 -9.66
N LEU A 12 -7.66 -7.15 -10.87
CA LEU A 12 -8.54 -6.08 -11.31
C LEU A 12 -10.01 -6.50 -11.25
N ASN A 13 -10.37 -7.66 -11.82
CA ASN A 13 -11.76 -8.08 -11.87
C ASN A 13 -12.28 -8.42 -10.47
N GLU A 14 -11.49 -9.18 -9.70
CA GLU A 14 -11.86 -9.64 -8.36
C GLU A 14 -12.00 -8.48 -7.37
N SER A 15 -11.13 -7.48 -7.45
CA SER A 15 -11.18 -6.29 -6.58
C SER A 15 -12.38 -5.41 -6.90
N ILE A 16 -12.70 -5.24 -8.19
CA ILE A 16 -13.86 -4.48 -8.66
C ILE A 16 -15.17 -5.22 -8.35
N ASP A 17 -15.23 -6.53 -8.53
CA ASP A 17 -16.40 -7.33 -8.17
C ASP A 17 -16.60 -7.35 -6.65
N GLY A 18 -15.50 -7.30 -5.88
CA GLY A 18 -15.52 -7.15 -4.44
C GLY A 18 -16.20 -5.88 -3.93
N LEU A 19 -16.19 -4.80 -4.73
CA LEU A 19 -16.85 -3.53 -4.42
C LEU A 19 -18.37 -3.58 -4.59
N ALA A 20 -18.92 -4.60 -5.27
CA ALA A 20 -20.36 -4.73 -5.54
C ALA A 20 -20.96 -3.42 -6.09
N ILE A 21 -20.38 -2.90 -7.19
CA ILE A 21 -20.66 -1.55 -7.69
C ILE A 21 -22.14 -1.35 -8.03
N LYS A 22 -22.72 -0.31 -7.45
CA LYS A 22 -24.05 0.22 -7.72
C LYS A 22 -23.92 1.38 -8.72
N PRO A 23 -24.74 1.46 -9.79
CA PRO A 23 -24.61 2.52 -10.79
C PRO A 23 -24.63 3.94 -10.22
N ASP A 24 -25.52 4.22 -9.26
CA ASP A 24 -25.63 5.55 -8.63
C ASP A 24 -24.85 5.67 -7.32
N GLY A 25 -23.90 4.75 -7.07
CA GLY A 25 -23.12 4.72 -5.82
C GLY A 25 -21.95 5.69 -5.79
N THR A 26 -21.43 5.93 -4.60
CA THR A 26 -20.22 6.74 -4.37
C THR A 26 -19.04 5.84 -3.99
N TYR A 27 -17.94 5.91 -4.74
CA TYR A 27 -16.76 5.09 -4.53
C TYR A 27 -15.51 5.93 -4.29
N ILE A 28 -14.56 5.37 -3.53
CA ILE A 28 -13.22 5.92 -3.35
C ILE A 28 -12.19 4.92 -3.86
N ASP A 29 -11.32 5.33 -4.79
CA ASP A 29 -10.07 4.64 -5.13
C ASP A 29 -8.93 5.36 -4.40
N GLY A 30 -8.49 4.81 -3.26
CA GLY A 30 -7.48 5.46 -2.42
C GLY A 30 -6.06 5.40 -2.98
N THR A 31 -5.84 4.76 -4.13
CA THR A 31 -4.52 4.50 -4.71
C THR A 31 -4.60 4.57 -6.22
N PHE A 32 -4.90 5.77 -6.75
CA PHE A 32 -5.18 5.97 -8.18
C PHE A 32 -4.10 5.36 -9.09
N GLY A 33 -2.83 5.68 -8.82
CA GLY A 33 -1.65 5.24 -9.55
C GLY A 33 -1.65 5.64 -11.03
N ARG A 34 -2.22 4.77 -11.88
CA ARG A 34 -2.41 5.03 -13.32
C ARG A 34 -3.87 4.95 -13.75
N GLY A 35 -4.81 4.82 -12.81
CA GLY A 35 -6.26 4.86 -13.03
C GLY A 35 -6.85 3.58 -13.62
N GLY A 36 -6.21 2.42 -13.48
CA GLY A 36 -6.73 1.14 -13.99
C GLY A 36 -8.03 0.73 -13.27
N HIS A 37 -8.01 0.73 -11.93
CA HIS A 37 -9.18 0.50 -11.10
C HIS A 37 -10.20 1.63 -11.28
N SER A 38 -9.79 2.88 -11.10
CA SER A 38 -10.65 4.07 -11.29
C SER A 38 -11.45 4.08 -12.60
N ARG A 39 -10.80 3.85 -13.76
CA ARG A 39 -11.51 3.80 -15.05
C ARG A 39 -12.50 2.64 -15.12
N THR A 40 -12.16 1.50 -14.51
CA THR A 40 -13.06 0.34 -14.47
C THR A 40 -14.27 0.62 -13.57
N ILE A 41 -14.09 1.30 -12.43
CA ILE A 41 -15.19 1.76 -11.58
C ILE A 41 -16.08 2.74 -12.35
N LEU A 42 -15.53 3.79 -12.94
CA LEU A 42 -16.27 4.78 -13.74
C LEU A 42 -17.09 4.15 -14.88
N SER A 43 -16.55 3.10 -15.51
CA SER A 43 -17.26 2.36 -16.58
C SER A 43 -18.50 1.61 -16.10
N LYS A 44 -18.59 1.29 -14.80
CA LYS A 44 -19.72 0.61 -14.16
C LYS A 44 -20.70 1.57 -13.46
N LEU A 45 -20.34 2.86 -13.34
CA LEU A 45 -21.20 3.89 -12.77
C LEU A 45 -22.20 4.43 -13.81
N GLY A 46 -23.38 4.81 -13.33
CA GLY A 46 -24.39 5.58 -14.06
C GLY A 46 -24.14 7.08 -13.96
N GLU A 47 -25.08 7.89 -14.44
CA GLU A 47 -24.94 9.35 -14.50
C GLU A 47 -24.84 10.02 -13.12
N ASN A 48 -25.45 9.43 -12.09
CA ASN A 48 -25.40 9.95 -10.72
C ASN A 48 -24.31 9.31 -9.85
N GLY A 49 -23.59 8.32 -10.38
CA GLY A 49 -22.48 7.70 -9.67
C GLY A 49 -21.35 8.70 -9.48
N ARG A 50 -20.56 8.52 -8.41
CA ARG A 50 -19.43 9.39 -8.09
C ARG A 50 -18.19 8.56 -7.80
N LEU A 51 -17.04 8.98 -8.34
CA LEU A 51 -15.75 8.40 -8.02
C LEU A 51 -14.80 9.49 -7.51
N PHE A 52 -14.28 9.27 -6.31
CA PHE A 52 -13.18 10.03 -5.76
C PHE A 52 -11.93 9.19 -5.80
N SER A 53 -10.83 9.74 -6.29
CA SER A 53 -9.54 9.07 -6.30
C SER A 53 -8.53 9.86 -5.50
N ILE A 54 -7.59 9.15 -4.87
CA ILE A 54 -6.54 9.74 -4.05
C ILE A 54 -5.19 9.22 -4.54
N ASP A 55 -4.21 10.10 -4.62
CA ASP A 55 -2.81 9.71 -4.76
C ASP A 55 -1.91 10.78 -4.16
N ARG A 56 -0.75 10.38 -3.64
CA ARG A 56 0.26 11.31 -3.15
C ARG A 56 1.30 11.66 -4.21
N ASP A 57 1.45 10.83 -5.24
CA ASP A 57 2.41 10.98 -6.32
C ASP A 57 1.93 12.04 -7.34
N PRO A 58 2.65 13.17 -7.52
CA PRO A 58 2.25 14.21 -8.47
C PRO A 58 2.12 13.70 -9.92
N THR A 59 2.85 12.64 -10.29
CA THR A 59 2.73 12.04 -11.63
C THR A 59 1.41 11.29 -11.81
N ALA A 60 0.88 10.71 -10.73
CA ALA A 60 -0.44 10.09 -10.74
C ALA A 60 -1.54 11.15 -10.83
N ILE A 61 -1.38 12.29 -10.15
CA ILE A 61 -2.28 13.44 -10.24
C ILE A 61 -2.34 13.99 -11.66
N ALA A 62 -1.18 14.19 -12.31
CA ALA A 62 -1.13 14.64 -13.69
C ALA A 62 -1.78 13.66 -14.68
N GLU A 63 -1.74 12.35 -14.39
CA GLU A 63 -2.43 11.33 -15.18
C GLU A 63 -3.95 11.34 -14.93
N ALA A 64 -4.38 11.53 -13.68
CA ALA A 64 -5.80 11.64 -13.30
C ALA A 64 -6.49 12.84 -13.94
N GLN A 65 -5.79 13.98 -14.07
CA GLN A 65 -6.29 15.19 -14.72
C GLN A 65 -6.64 14.99 -16.21
N LYS A 66 -6.21 13.89 -16.84
CA LYS A 66 -6.58 13.54 -18.21
C LYS A 66 -7.95 12.86 -18.31
N ILE A 67 -8.56 12.48 -17.18
CA ILE A 67 -9.90 11.90 -17.13
C ILE A 67 -10.91 13.05 -17.16
N ASP A 68 -11.59 13.19 -18.31
CA ASP A 68 -12.66 14.16 -18.51
C ASP A 68 -14.02 13.50 -18.26
N ASP A 69 -14.40 13.38 -16.98
CA ASP A 69 -15.68 12.84 -16.54
C ASP A 69 -16.19 13.66 -15.34
N PRO A 70 -17.38 14.27 -15.39
CA PRO A 70 -17.90 15.10 -14.30
C PRO A 70 -18.16 14.32 -13.00
N ARG A 71 -18.22 12.98 -13.07
CA ARG A 71 -18.40 12.10 -11.91
C ARG A 71 -17.09 11.83 -11.17
N PHE A 72 -15.97 12.17 -11.79
CA PHE A 72 -14.62 11.89 -11.28
C PHE A 72 -14.04 13.10 -10.54
N THR A 73 -13.42 12.84 -9.39
CA THR A 73 -12.68 13.85 -8.63
C THR A 73 -11.36 13.26 -8.14
N ILE A 74 -10.26 13.97 -8.37
CA ILE A 74 -8.92 13.57 -7.89
C ILE A 74 -8.49 14.45 -6.71
N VAL A 75 -7.98 13.82 -5.65
CA VAL A 75 -7.39 14.48 -4.47
C VAL A 75 -5.89 14.18 -4.44
N HIS A 76 -5.08 15.24 -4.39
CA HIS A 76 -3.63 15.10 -4.16
C HIS A 76 -3.35 15.06 -2.67
N GLY A 77 -2.93 13.91 -2.17
CA GLY A 77 -2.58 13.71 -0.77
C GLY A 77 -2.39 12.25 -0.39
N PRO A 78 -1.91 11.98 0.82
CA PRO A 78 -1.84 10.63 1.37
C PRO A 78 -3.25 10.04 1.54
N PHE A 79 -3.39 8.75 1.31
CA PHE A 79 -4.66 8.05 1.47
C PHE A 79 -5.04 7.84 2.94
N SER A 80 -4.12 8.02 3.89
CA SER A 80 -4.43 8.14 5.31
C SER A 80 -5.37 9.32 5.62
N GLY A 81 -5.34 10.38 4.81
CA GLY A 81 -6.23 11.54 4.93
C GLY A 81 -7.66 11.30 4.44
N MET A 82 -8.01 10.08 4.00
CA MET A 82 -9.29 9.77 3.38
C MET A 82 -10.51 10.19 4.20
N ALA A 83 -10.48 10.05 5.53
CA ALA A 83 -11.57 10.49 6.40
C ALA A 83 -11.79 12.00 6.35
N GLU A 84 -10.71 12.79 6.38
CA GLU A 84 -10.77 14.25 6.26
C GLU A 84 -11.28 14.68 4.88
N TYR A 85 -10.82 14.01 3.82
CA TYR A 85 -11.30 14.30 2.46
C TYR A 85 -12.79 13.97 2.33
N ALA A 86 -13.24 12.86 2.91
CA ALA A 86 -14.66 12.50 2.92
C ALA A 86 -15.50 13.52 3.68
N GLU A 87 -15.03 14.06 4.82
CA GLU A 87 -15.68 15.17 5.51
C GLU A 87 -15.77 16.42 4.62
N ARG A 88 -14.67 16.79 3.96
CA ARG A 88 -14.62 17.96 3.07
C ARG A 88 -15.60 17.90 1.90
N TYR A 89 -15.91 16.69 1.42
CA TYR A 89 -16.84 16.46 0.31
C TYR A 89 -18.23 15.98 0.75
N ASP A 90 -18.54 16.05 2.05
CA ASP A 90 -19.80 15.61 2.64
C ASP A 90 -20.16 14.14 2.32
N LEU A 91 -19.16 13.24 2.36
CA LEU A 91 -19.28 11.82 2.01
C LEU A 91 -19.37 10.88 3.22
N VAL A 92 -19.24 11.38 4.44
CA VAL A 92 -19.22 10.54 5.65
C VAL A 92 -20.53 9.75 5.76
N GLY A 93 -20.41 8.42 5.84
CA GLY A 93 -21.55 7.49 5.91
C GLY A 93 -22.28 7.28 4.58
N GLN A 94 -21.74 7.79 3.47
CA GLN A 94 -22.38 7.74 2.14
C GLN A 94 -21.52 7.01 1.09
N VAL A 95 -20.34 6.51 1.46
CA VAL A 95 -19.44 5.81 0.54
C VAL A 95 -19.86 4.34 0.40
N ASP A 96 -20.29 3.92 -0.78
CA ASP A 96 -20.68 2.54 -1.10
C ASP A 96 -19.47 1.60 -1.26
N GLY A 97 -18.28 2.14 -1.54
CA GLY A 97 -17.09 1.31 -1.53
C GLY A 97 -15.77 2.07 -1.56
N VAL A 98 -14.76 1.47 -0.95
CA VAL A 98 -13.37 1.93 -0.91
C VAL A 98 -12.47 0.84 -1.47
N LEU A 99 -11.63 1.19 -2.44
CA LEU A 99 -10.58 0.33 -2.98
C LEU A 99 -9.20 0.87 -2.59
N LEU A 100 -8.33 -0.03 -2.09
CA LEU A 100 -6.93 0.26 -1.77
C LEU A 100 -6.03 -0.78 -2.43
N ASP A 101 -5.26 -0.37 -3.43
CA ASP A 101 -4.21 -1.14 -4.11
C ASP A 101 -2.85 -0.73 -3.54
N LEU A 102 -2.44 -1.38 -2.45
CA LEU A 102 -1.32 -0.95 -1.62
C LEU A 102 0.03 -1.10 -2.33
N GLY A 103 1.06 -0.39 -1.84
CA GLY A 103 2.41 -0.50 -2.38
C GLY A 103 2.70 0.48 -3.51
N VAL A 104 3.61 0.09 -4.40
CA VAL A 104 4.17 0.99 -5.42
C VAL A 104 3.54 0.79 -6.78
N SER A 105 3.31 1.89 -7.49
CA SER A 105 2.86 1.84 -8.87
C SER A 105 4.00 1.36 -9.80
N SER A 106 3.64 0.70 -10.90
CA SER A 106 4.64 0.28 -11.91
C SER A 106 5.57 1.42 -12.38
N PRO A 107 5.07 2.64 -12.67
CA PRO A 107 5.92 3.79 -12.99
C PRO A 107 7.00 4.10 -11.94
N GLN A 108 6.69 3.97 -10.64
CA GLN A 108 7.68 4.19 -9.58
C GLN A 108 8.81 3.16 -9.62
N LEU A 109 8.51 1.92 -10.05
CA LEU A 109 9.51 0.86 -10.21
C LEU A 109 10.25 0.90 -11.56
N ASP A 110 9.55 1.34 -12.61
CA ASP A 110 10.05 1.30 -13.98
C ASP A 110 10.94 2.49 -14.33
N ASP A 111 10.64 3.65 -13.73
CA ASP A 111 11.46 4.86 -13.77
C ASP A 111 12.62 4.77 -12.77
N ALA A 112 13.84 4.68 -13.30
CA ALA A 112 15.04 4.59 -12.47
C ALA A 112 15.26 5.85 -11.64
N GLU A 113 14.82 7.03 -12.12
CA GLU A 113 15.02 8.30 -11.43
C GLU A 113 14.24 8.39 -10.10
N ARG A 114 13.25 7.51 -9.91
CA ARG A 114 12.49 7.40 -8.66
C ARG A 114 13.21 6.62 -7.56
N GLY A 115 14.23 5.82 -7.91
CA GLY A 115 15.07 5.14 -6.92
C GLY A 115 14.47 3.92 -6.24
N PHE A 116 13.28 3.44 -6.63
CA PHE A 116 12.66 2.25 -6.01
C PHE A 116 13.25 0.93 -6.48
N SER A 117 13.85 0.91 -7.67
CA SER A 117 14.40 -0.30 -8.26
C SER A 117 15.85 -0.50 -7.85
N PHE A 118 16.19 -1.74 -7.47
CA PHE A 118 17.58 -2.17 -7.31
C PHE A 118 18.16 -2.77 -8.60
N MET A 119 17.34 -2.93 -9.66
CA MET A 119 17.78 -3.50 -10.94
C MET A 119 18.30 -2.45 -11.91
N LYS A 120 17.75 -1.23 -11.84
CA LYS A 120 18.20 -0.07 -12.60
C LYS A 120 18.79 0.94 -11.62
N ASP A 121 19.94 1.48 -11.97
CA ASP A 121 20.62 2.44 -11.13
C ASP A 121 19.99 3.82 -11.26
N GLY A 122 19.79 4.50 -10.13
CA GLY A 122 19.08 5.78 -10.03
C GLY A 122 19.42 6.50 -8.72
N PRO A 123 18.89 7.72 -8.49
CA PRO A 123 19.00 8.41 -7.21
C PRO A 123 18.46 7.54 -6.07
N LEU A 124 19.12 7.54 -4.92
CA LEU A 124 18.68 6.81 -3.73
C LEU A 124 17.60 7.60 -2.98
N ASP A 125 16.43 7.74 -3.61
CA ASP A 125 15.31 8.54 -3.11
C ASP A 125 14.24 7.67 -2.41
N MET A 126 13.50 6.86 -3.17
CA MET A 126 12.38 6.01 -2.73
C MET A 126 11.15 6.71 -2.15
N ARG A 127 11.03 8.04 -2.22
CA ARG A 127 9.80 8.73 -1.83
C ARG A 127 8.71 8.57 -2.88
N MET A 128 7.51 8.20 -2.45
CA MET A 128 6.31 8.14 -3.29
C MET A 128 5.87 9.55 -3.70
N ASP A 129 5.98 10.50 -2.77
CA ASP A 129 5.87 11.93 -3.04
C ASP A 129 7.26 12.59 -2.94
N PRO A 130 7.92 12.90 -4.07
CA PRO A 130 9.25 13.52 -4.04
C PRO A 130 9.24 14.99 -3.59
N THR A 131 8.05 15.61 -3.43
CA THR A 131 7.91 17.02 -3.03
C THR A 131 7.98 17.25 -1.52
N SER A 132 7.91 16.18 -0.73
CA SER A 132 7.92 16.23 0.73
C SER A 132 8.80 15.11 1.31
N GLY A 133 9.09 15.18 2.62
CA GLY A 133 9.85 14.14 3.32
C GLY A 133 11.35 14.06 2.96
N MET A 134 12.01 13.06 3.54
CA MET A 134 13.46 12.84 3.44
C MET A 134 13.77 11.63 2.55
N PRO A 135 14.63 11.75 1.52
CA PRO A 135 15.04 10.62 0.70
C PRO A 135 15.91 9.62 1.49
N VAL A 136 15.94 8.36 1.05
CA VAL A 136 16.76 7.30 1.69
C VAL A 136 18.23 7.71 1.78
N SER A 137 18.78 8.37 0.77
CA SER A 137 20.17 8.83 0.76
C SER A 137 20.49 9.75 1.94
N GLN A 138 19.59 10.67 2.27
CA GLN A 138 19.78 11.60 3.38
C GLN A 138 19.57 10.87 4.71
N TRP A 139 18.51 10.06 4.81
CA TRP A 139 18.25 9.32 6.04
C TRP A 139 19.42 8.40 6.42
N LEU A 140 20.01 7.69 5.46
CA LEU A 140 21.18 6.83 5.71
C LEU A 140 22.45 7.61 6.09
N GLN A 141 22.55 8.90 5.75
CA GLN A 141 23.66 9.73 6.21
C GLN A 141 23.52 10.05 7.70
N GLU A 142 22.30 10.25 8.20
CA GLU A 142 22.04 10.73 9.56
C GLU A 142 21.73 9.59 10.55
N ALA A 143 21.08 8.51 10.10
CA ALA A 143 20.59 7.43 10.96
C ALA A 143 21.71 6.67 11.68
N ASP A 144 21.45 6.24 12.91
CA ASP A 144 22.41 5.45 13.66
C ASP A 144 22.36 3.95 13.29
N LEU A 145 23.30 3.17 13.84
CA LEU A 145 23.40 1.75 13.55
C LEU A 145 22.14 0.98 13.99
N ASP A 146 21.54 1.34 15.11
CA ASP A 146 20.43 0.60 15.70
C ASP A 146 19.12 0.94 14.98
N ASP A 147 18.93 2.18 14.52
CA ASP A 147 17.84 2.61 13.65
C ASP A 147 17.86 1.86 12.31
N ILE A 148 19.00 1.85 11.61
CA ILE A 148 19.13 1.13 10.33
C ILE A 148 18.90 -0.37 10.55
N THR A 149 19.42 -0.92 11.65
CA THR A 149 19.18 -2.33 12.02
C THR A 149 17.70 -2.60 12.25
N TRP A 150 17.01 -1.74 12.98
CA TRP A 150 15.60 -1.88 13.30
C TRP A 150 14.75 -1.82 12.03
N VAL A 151 14.95 -0.82 11.17
CA VAL A 151 14.23 -0.67 9.90
C VAL A 151 14.35 -1.94 9.04
N ILE A 152 15.58 -2.42 8.79
CA ILE A 152 15.80 -3.61 7.95
C ILE A 152 15.20 -4.87 8.59
N ARG A 153 15.24 -4.98 9.92
CA ARG A 153 14.71 -6.15 10.63
C ARG A 153 13.19 -6.18 10.63
N GLU A 154 12.55 -5.09 11.03
CA GLU A 154 11.10 -5.03 11.22
C GLU A 154 10.35 -4.95 9.88
N PHE A 155 10.83 -4.12 8.94
CA PHE A 155 10.13 -3.90 7.68
C PHE A 155 10.64 -4.80 6.54
N GLY A 156 11.88 -5.27 6.61
CA GLY A 156 12.46 -6.20 5.63
C GLY A 156 12.37 -7.68 6.04
N GLU A 157 11.99 -7.97 7.29
CA GLU A 157 12.02 -9.32 7.89
C GLU A 157 13.40 -10.02 7.67
N ASP A 158 14.51 -9.25 7.67
CA ASP A 158 15.87 -9.76 7.36
C ASP A 158 16.70 -10.06 8.63
N LYS A 159 17.11 -11.33 8.77
CA LYS A 159 17.97 -11.81 9.87
C LYS A 159 19.38 -11.23 9.85
N HIS A 160 19.83 -10.70 8.71
CA HIS A 160 21.14 -10.08 8.51
C HIS A 160 21.12 -8.56 8.69
N ALA A 161 20.01 -7.98 9.16
CA ALA A 161 19.82 -6.55 9.35
C ALA A 161 21.02 -5.84 10.00
N ARG A 162 21.47 -6.32 11.18
CA ARG A 162 22.60 -5.69 11.89
C ARG A 162 23.91 -5.73 11.10
N ARG A 163 24.13 -6.78 10.29
CA ARG A 163 25.34 -6.92 9.46
C ARG A 163 25.31 -5.93 8.29
N ILE A 164 24.15 -5.78 7.65
CA ILE A 164 23.94 -4.81 6.58
C ILE A 164 24.07 -3.38 7.12
N ALA A 165 23.43 -3.08 8.26
CA ALA A 165 23.52 -1.79 8.92
C ALA A 165 24.97 -1.41 9.27
N LYS A 166 25.75 -2.34 9.81
CA LYS A 166 27.19 -2.13 10.06
C LYS A 166 27.97 -1.79 8.79
N ALA A 167 27.67 -2.46 7.67
CA ALA A 167 28.34 -2.16 6.40
C ALA A 167 27.99 -0.76 5.89
N ILE A 168 26.73 -0.33 6.02
CA ILE A 168 26.29 1.02 5.67
C ILE A 168 26.99 2.08 6.52
N VAL A 169 27.01 1.90 7.85
CA VAL A 169 27.67 2.83 8.76
C VAL A 169 29.18 2.88 8.50
N ALA A 170 29.84 1.74 8.34
CA ALA A 170 31.27 1.69 8.04
C ALA A 170 31.61 2.32 6.68
N TYR A 171 30.73 2.17 5.68
CA TYR A 171 30.89 2.84 4.39
C TYR A 171 30.82 4.36 4.56
N ARG A 172 29.84 4.86 5.32
CA ARG A 172 29.66 6.29 5.62
C ARG A 172 30.82 6.89 6.42
N GLU A 173 31.36 6.16 7.39
CA GLU A 173 32.43 6.65 8.29
C GLU A 173 33.81 6.73 7.63
N ASN A 174 33.99 6.10 6.46
CA ASN A 174 35.23 6.21 5.71
C ASN A 174 35.20 7.46 4.81
N GLU A 175 36.01 8.46 5.14
CA GLU A 175 36.13 9.73 4.42
C GLU A 175 36.57 9.58 2.95
N GLU A 176 37.19 8.46 2.58
CA GLU A 176 37.58 8.17 1.19
C GLU A 176 36.38 7.76 0.32
N ASN A 177 35.26 7.36 0.93
CA ASN A 177 34.08 6.93 0.20
C ASN A 177 33.24 8.13 -0.25
N GLU A 178 32.72 8.03 -1.47
CA GLU A 178 31.70 8.96 -1.94
C GLU A 178 30.39 8.79 -1.14
N PRO A 179 29.59 9.86 -0.98
CA PRO A 179 28.26 9.74 -0.36
C PRO A 179 27.36 8.71 -1.07
N LEU A 180 26.64 7.91 -0.28
CA LEU A 180 25.62 6.97 -0.78
C LEU A 180 24.42 7.73 -1.36
N THR A 181 24.48 8.02 -2.66
CA THR A 181 23.49 8.83 -3.37
C THR A 181 22.76 8.05 -4.45
N ARG A 182 23.21 6.83 -4.78
CA ARG A 182 22.63 6.01 -5.85
C ARG A 182 22.27 4.60 -5.41
N THR A 183 21.21 4.06 -6.01
CA THR A 183 20.70 2.73 -5.69
C THR A 183 21.74 1.64 -5.97
N GLY A 184 22.51 1.75 -7.06
CA GLY A 184 23.56 0.77 -7.41
C GLY A 184 24.67 0.67 -6.35
N GLN A 185 25.05 1.79 -5.72
CA GLN A 185 26.03 1.81 -4.63
C GLN A 185 25.51 1.01 -3.43
N LEU A 186 24.26 1.28 -3.02
CA LEU A 186 23.63 0.59 -1.90
C LEU A 186 23.45 -0.91 -2.18
N VAL A 187 23.06 -1.28 -3.41
CA VAL A 187 22.92 -2.67 -3.84
C VAL A 187 24.24 -3.42 -3.73
N LYS A 188 25.33 -2.82 -4.22
CA LYS A 188 26.68 -3.41 -4.12
C LYS A 188 27.05 -3.64 -2.65
N LEU A 189 26.88 -2.62 -1.82
CA LEU A 189 27.22 -2.68 -0.40
C LEU A 189 26.43 -3.78 0.35
N ILE A 190 25.12 -3.85 0.14
CA ILE A 190 24.28 -4.90 0.74
C ILE A 190 24.71 -6.28 0.25
N SER A 191 25.05 -6.43 -1.03
CA SER A 191 25.42 -7.71 -1.63
C SER A 191 26.77 -8.22 -1.13
N GLU A 192 27.70 -7.33 -0.80
CA GLU A 192 28.98 -7.65 -0.15
C GLU A 192 28.80 -7.98 1.34
N ALA A 193 27.87 -7.30 2.01
CA ALA A 193 27.57 -7.53 3.41
C ALA A 193 26.77 -8.81 3.66
N ALA A 194 25.80 -9.14 2.80
CA ALA A 194 24.93 -10.28 2.97
C ALA A 194 25.64 -11.62 2.69
N PRO A 195 25.43 -12.66 3.51
CA PRO A 195 26.01 -13.97 3.24
C PRO A 195 25.51 -14.54 1.90
N LYS A 196 26.42 -15.07 1.08
CA LYS A 196 26.05 -15.79 -0.14
C LYS A 196 25.32 -17.09 0.22
N SER A 197 23.99 -17.05 0.20
CA SER A 197 23.16 -18.23 0.40
C SER A 197 22.72 -18.80 -0.94
N PHE A 198 23.30 -19.93 -1.34
CA PHE A 198 22.89 -20.67 -2.54
C PHE A 198 21.41 -21.14 -2.51
N LYS A 199 20.74 -21.06 -1.35
CA LYS A 199 19.32 -21.42 -1.17
C LYS A 199 18.35 -20.26 -1.39
N GLU A 200 18.82 -19.01 -1.35
CA GLU A 200 17.94 -17.85 -1.50
C GLU A 200 17.80 -17.46 -2.97
N LYS A 201 16.59 -17.60 -3.50
CA LYS A 201 16.25 -17.21 -4.89
C LYS A 201 16.03 -15.70 -5.08
N LYS A 202 15.98 -14.92 -3.99
CA LYS A 202 15.75 -13.47 -4.03
C LYS A 202 17.06 -12.72 -4.01
N HIS A 203 17.14 -11.59 -4.70
CA HIS A 203 18.30 -10.72 -4.66
C HIS A 203 18.52 -10.22 -3.21
N PRO A 204 19.76 -10.22 -2.67
CA PRO A 204 20.02 -9.82 -1.27
C PRO A 204 19.46 -8.45 -0.89
N ALA A 205 19.55 -7.48 -1.81
CA ALA A 205 19.04 -6.12 -1.60
C ALA A 205 17.49 -6.01 -1.51
N THR A 206 16.73 -7.03 -1.93
CA THR A 206 15.25 -6.93 -2.03
C THR A 206 14.61 -6.55 -0.69
N ARG A 207 15.04 -7.17 0.41
CA ARG A 207 14.46 -6.95 1.75
C ARG A 207 14.82 -5.58 2.31
N SER A 208 16.07 -5.15 2.15
CA SER A 208 16.50 -3.82 2.60
C SER A 208 15.83 -2.71 1.80
N PHE A 209 15.71 -2.85 0.47
CA PHE A 209 15.00 -1.87 -0.36
C PHE A 209 13.52 -1.77 0.03
N GLN A 210 12.86 -2.92 0.23
CA GLN A 210 11.49 -2.94 0.76
C GLN A 210 11.41 -2.24 2.13
N ALA A 211 12.35 -2.51 3.04
CA ALA A 211 12.37 -1.92 4.37
C ALA A 211 12.51 -0.39 4.34
N PHE A 212 13.49 0.12 3.58
CA PHE A 212 13.71 1.56 3.44
C PHE A 212 12.52 2.26 2.80
N ARG A 213 11.91 1.63 1.78
CA ARG A 213 10.70 2.14 1.13
C ARG A 213 9.53 2.26 2.12
N ILE A 214 9.25 1.18 2.86
CA ILE A 214 8.19 1.14 3.88
C ILE A 214 8.40 2.24 4.92
N TYR A 215 9.64 2.37 5.40
CA TYR A 215 9.98 3.34 6.44
C TYR A 215 9.87 4.79 5.97
N ILE A 216 10.51 5.14 4.84
CA ILE A 216 10.52 6.53 4.33
C ILE A 216 9.13 7.03 3.93
N ASN A 217 8.24 6.13 3.51
CA ASN A 217 6.88 6.48 3.12
C ASN A 217 5.85 6.27 4.24
N SER A 218 6.29 5.82 5.43
CA SER A 218 5.42 5.45 6.55
C SER A 218 4.28 4.51 6.15
N GLU A 219 4.54 3.55 5.24
CA GLU A 219 3.50 2.79 4.53
C GLU A 219 2.56 2.06 5.50
N LEU A 220 3.09 1.48 6.58
CA LEU A 220 2.27 0.72 7.53
C LEU A 220 1.34 1.63 8.36
N ASP A 221 1.82 2.78 8.80
CA ASP A 221 1.01 3.74 9.57
C ASP A 221 -0.06 4.38 8.69
N GLU A 222 0.28 4.65 7.42
CA GLU A 222 -0.65 5.09 6.39
C GLU A 222 -1.79 4.07 6.20
N ILE A 223 -1.46 2.78 6.10
CA ILE A 223 -2.45 1.70 5.98
C ILE A 223 -3.35 1.63 7.21
N ASP A 224 -2.80 1.65 8.42
CA ASP A 224 -3.61 1.56 9.64
C ASP A 224 -4.61 2.73 9.75
N THR A 225 -4.14 3.95 9.47
CA THR A 225 -4.95 5.16 9.50
C THR A 225 -6.04 5.12 8.42
N ALA A 226 -5.68 4.72 7.20
CA ALA A 226 -6.61 4.63 6.09
C ALA A 226 -7.66 3.54 6.27
N LEU A 227 -7.33 2.38 6.83
CA LEU A 227 -8.30 1.32 7.12
C LEU A 227 -9.36 1.80 8.11
N LYS A 228 -8.94 2.51 9.17
CA LYS A 228 -9.84 3.13 10.14
C LYS A 228 -10.71 4.22 9.50
N GLY A 229 -10.10 5.07 8.67
CA GLY A 229 -10.80 6.12 7.93
C GLY A 229 -11.82 5.55 6.94
N ALA A 230 -11.46 4.49 6.21
CA ALA A 230 -12.38 3.81 5.30
C ALA A 230 -13.60 3.25 6.03
N LEU A 231 -13.40 2.59 7.18
CA LEU A 231 -14.51 2.07 7.97
C LEU A 231 -15.44 3.19 8.48
N SER A 232 -14.91 4.34 8.90
CA SER A 232 -15.73 5.43 9.42
C SER A 232 -16.62 6.06 8.34
N ILE A 233 -16.15 6.17 7.10
CA ILE A 233 -16.85 6.86 6.01
C ILE A 233 -17.79 5.97 5.19
N LEU A 234 -17.60 4.65 5.20
CA LEU A 234 -18.46 3.73 4.46
C LEU A 234 -19.92 3.86 4.89
N ALA A 235 -20.85 3.74 3.94
CA ALA A 235 -22.27 3.55 4.21
C ALA A 235 -22.53 2.13 4.75
N PRO A 236 -23.68 1.86 5.39
CA PRO A 236 -24.12 0.48 5.64
C PRO A 236 -24.09 -0.34 4.34
N GLU A 237 -23.64 -1.59 4.44
CA GLU A 237 -23.39 -2.49 3.30
C GLU A 237 -22.27 -2.04 2.34
N GLY A 238 -21.58 -0.94 2.64
CA GLY A 238 -20.45 -0.44 1.85
C GLY A 238 -19.25 -1.40 1.90
N ARG A 239 -18.52 -1.50 0.79
CA ARG A 239 -17.43 -2.48 0.61
C ARG A 239 -16.04 -1.89 0.77
N LEU A 240 -15.19 -2.56 1.54
CA LEU A 240 -13.75 -2.27 1.61
C LEU A 240 -12.99 -3.38 0.85
N SER A 241 -12.37 -3.03 -0.28
CA SER A 241 -11.60 -3.94 -1.14
C SER A 241 -10.11 -3.56 -1.08
N VAL A 242 -9.26 -4.42 -0.51
CA VAL A 242 -7.85 -4.10 -0.26
C VAL A 242 -6.94 -5.16 -0.87
N ILE A 243 -6.03 -4.72 -1.75
CA ILE A 243 -4.97 -5.52 -2.35
C ILE A 243 -3.66 -5.20 -1.63
N SER A 244 -3.00 -6.21 -1.08
CA SER A 244 -1.67 -6.12 -0.45
C SER A 244 -0.65 -6.88 -1.30
N PHE A 245 0.61 -6.43 -1.35
CA PHE A 245 1.68 -7.05 -2.15
C PHE A 245 2.75 -7.75 -1.31
N HIS A 246 2.75 -7.53 0.00
CA HIS A 246 3.64 -8.26 0.91
C HIS A 246 2.97 -8.69 2.22
N SER A 247 3.70 -9.53 2.96
CA SER A 247 3.26 -10.18 4.21
C SER A 247 2.84 -9.19 5.29
N LEU A 248 3.58 -8.09 5.47
CA LEU A 248 3.28 -7.08 6.49
C LEU A 248 1.94 -6.37 6.25
N GLU A 249 1.71 -5.86 5.03
CA GLU A 249 0.43 -5.28 4.59
C GLU A 249 -0.74 -6.26 4.80
N ASP A 250 -0.65 -7.48 4.23
CA ASP A 250 -1.74 -8.47 4.33
C ASP A 250 -2.05 -8.81 5.79
N ARG A 251 -1.02 -8.89 6.65
CA ARG A 251 -1.18 -9.15 8.08
C ARG A 251 -1.96 -8.03 8.77
N MET A 252 -1.69 -6.77 8.43
CA MET A 252 -2.41 -5.62 8.97
C MET A 252 -3.87 -5.63 8.54
N VAL A 253 -4.13 -5.75 7.24
CA VAL A 253 -5.50 -5.80 6.68
C VAL A 253 -6.28 -6.98 7.28
N LYS A 254 -5.67 -8.16 7.37
CA LYS A 254 -6.26 -9.34 8.00
C LYS A 254 -6.58 -9.11 9.48
N HIS A 255 -5.69 -8.45 10.22
CA HIS A 255 -5.90 -8.20 11.63
C HIS A 255 -7.02 -7.18 11.85
N PHE A 256 -7.00 -6.09 11.08
CA PHE A 256 -8.03 -5.07 11.07
C PHE A 256 -9.41 -5.67 10.77
N MET A 257 -9.60 -6.32 9.62
CA MET A 257 -10.89 -6.92 9.27
C MET A 257 -11.36 -7.94 10.31
N ARG A 258 -10.45 -8.75 10.87
CA ARG A 258 -10.79 -9.72 11.92
C ARG A 258 -11.22 -9.03 13.22
N LYS A 259 -10.59 -7.92 13.58
CA LYS A 259 -10.91 -7.14 14.78
C LYS A 259 -12.30 -6.51 14.62
N GLU A 260 -12.54 -5.83 13.50
CA GLU A 260 -13.80 -5.12 13.24
C GLU A 260 -14.98 -6.07 12.94
N SER A 261 -14.68 -7.32 12.55
CA SER A 261 -15.69 -8.39 12.40
C SER A 261 -16.03 -9.13 13.68
N ARG A 262 -15.39 -8.81 14.81
CA ARG A 262 -15.72 -9.40 16.11
C ARG A 262 -16.66 -8.44 16.83
N GLY A 263 -17.78 -8.98 17.32
CA GLY A 263 -18.60 -8.28 18.31
C GLY A 263 -17.86 -8.11 19.65
N PRO A 264 -18.52 -7.48 20.64
CA PRO A 264 -17.93 -7.19 21.94
C PRO A 264 -17.33 -8.45 22.59
N GLN A 265 -16.07 -8.33 23.01
CA GLN A 265 -15.33 -9.38 23.69
C GLN A 265 -15.70 -9.35 25.19
N VAL A 266 -16.61 -10.23 25.61
CA VAL A 266 -16.97 -10.36 27.02
C VAL A 266 -15.95 -11.28 27.72
N PRO A 267 -15.30 -10.85 28.82
CA PRO A 267 -14.43 -11.70 29.60
C PRO A 267 -15.12 -12.98 30.07
N HIS A 268 -14.40 -14.11 30.00
CA HIS A 268 -14.95 -15.40 30.36
C HIS A 268 -15.36 -15.41 31.85
N GLY A 269 -16.63 -15.74 32.13
CA GLY A 269 -17.16 -15.87 33.49
C GLY A 269 -18.05 -14.72 33.96
N LEU A 270 -18.26 -13.69 33.13
CA LEU A 270 -19.24 -12.63 33.40
C LEU A 270 -20.65 -13.10 32.97
N PRO A 271 -21.65 -13.12 33.87
CA PRO A 271 -23.02 -13.48 33.54
C PRO A 271 -23.74 -12.28 32.92
N LEU A 272 -23.53 -12.05 31.62
CA LEU A 272 -24.28 -11.07 30.84
C LEU A 272 -25.34 -11.77 29.98
N THR A 273 -26.52 -11.14 29.89
CA THR A 273 -27.58 -11.59 28.95
C THR A 273 -27.24 -11.18 27.51
N GLU A 274 -27.83 -11.83 26.51
CA GLU A 274 -27.62 -11.46 25.10
C GLU A 274 -27.94 -9.99 24.82
N ALA A 275 -28.96 -9.43 25.49
CA ALA A 275 -29.31 -8.01 25.39
C ALA A 275 -28.20 -7.10 25.94
N GLN A 276 -27.60 -7.45 27.08
CA GLN A 276 -26.48 -6.70 27.66
C GLN A 276 -25.21 -6.81 26.81
N ILE A 277 -25.01 -7.93 26.13
CA ILE A 277 -23.89 -8.11 25.19
C ILE A 277 -24.12 -7.25 23.94
N ALA A 278 -25.36 -7.17 23.42
CA ALA A 278 -25.70 -6.30 22.30
C ALA A 278 -25.55 -4.81 22.65
N GLU A 279 -25.82 -4.41 23.90
CA GLU A 279 -25.58 -3.04 24.39
C GLU A 279 -24.10 -2.66 24.46
N LEU A 280 -23.18 -3.64 24.58
CA LEU A 280 -21.73 -3.41 24.50
C LEU A 280 -21.24 -3.13 23.07
N GLY A 281 -22.12 -3.27 22.08
CA GLY A 281 -21.86 -2.98 20.67
C GLY A 281 -22.09 -4.19 19.76
N SER A 282 -21.95 -3.97 18.46
CA SER A 282 -21.95 -5.01 17.43
C SER A 282 -20.64 -4.99 16.65
N ALA A 283 -20.39 -6.02 15.84
CA ALA A 283 -19.34 -5.93 14.84
C ALA A 283 -19.62 -4.73 13.92
N ALA A 284 -18.57 -4.00 13.53
CA ALA A 284 -18.67 -2.86 12.62
C ALA A 284 -18.61 -3.30 11.15
N MET A 285 -18.10 -4.50 10.89
CA MET A 285 -17.88 -5.06 9.56
C MET A 285 -18.12 -6.57 9.58
N LYS A 286 -18.30 -7.18 8.41
CA LYS A 286 -18.10 -8.62 8.21
C LYS A 286 -17.12 -8.86 7.05
N THR A 287 -16.35 -9.93 7.10
CA THR A 287 -15.49 -10.34 5.97
C THR A 287 -16.32 -10.97 4.85
N VAL A 288 -16.02 -10.62 3.61
CA VAL A 288 -16.68 -11.20 2.42
C VAL A 288 -15.75 -12.25 1.81
N GLY A 289 -16.14 -13.52 1.92
CA GLY A 289 -15.37 -14.63 1.37
C GLY A 289 -14.02 -14.86 2.07
N LYS A 290 -13.13 -15.55 1.37
CA LYS A 290 -11.74 -15.81 1.80
C LYS A 290 -10.79 -14.87 1.07
N ALA A 291 -9.54 -14.78 1.54
CA ALA A 291 -8.49 -14.06 0.82
C ALA A 291 -8.32 -14.63 -0.59
N ILE A 292 -8.27 -13.74 -1.58
CA ILE A 292 -8.14 -14.08 -3.00
C ILE A 292 -6.68 -13.85 -3.41
N LYS A 293 -6.15 -14.73 -4.25
CA LYS A 293 -4.80 -14.68 -4.81
C LYS A 293 -4.89 -14.68 -6.33
N PRO A 294 -3.91 -14.09 -7.04
CA PRO A 294 -3.90 -14.10 -8.50
C PRO A 294 -3.87 -15.53 -9.03
N SER A 295 -4.45 -15.72 -10.21
CA SER A 295 -4.37 -16.97 -10.95
C SER A 295 -2.95 -17.18 -11.53
N ASP A 296 -2.59 -18.42 -11.82
CA ASP A 296 -1.29 -18.72 -12.47
C ASP A 296 -1.14 -17.97 -13.80
N ALA A 297 -2.22 -17.85 -14.58
CA ALA A 297 -2.24 -17.09 -15.83
C ALA A 297 -1.96 -15.59 -15.64
N GLU A 298 -2.47 -15.00 -14.56
CA GLU A 298 -2.16 -13.60 -14.22
C GLU A 298 -0.70 -13.44 -13.78
N VAL A 299 -0.17 -14.40 -13.03
CA VAL A 299 1.23 -14.37 -12.57
C VAL A 299 2.20 -14.52 -13.74
N ASP A 300 1.86 -15.33 -14.73
CA ASP A 300 2.67 -15.50 -15.95
C ASP A 300 2.75 -14.22 -16.79
N VAL A 301 1.64 -13.47 -16.87
CA VAL A 301 1.57 -12.20 -17.60
C VAL A 301 2.17 -11.04 -16.77
N ASN A 302 1.95 -11.04 -15.47
CA ASN A 302 2.41 -10.01 -14.55
C ASN A 302 3.04 -10.65 -13.31
N THR A 303 4.33 -10.93 -13.38
CA THR A 303 5.10 -11.49 -12.25
C THR A 303 5.02 -10.69 -10.94
N ARG A 304 4.64 -9.41 -10.99
CA ARG A 304 4.47 -8.54 -9.82
C ARG A 304 3.23 -8.92 -9.00
N SER A 305 2.22 -9.55 -9.61
CA SER A 305 1.01 -10.00 -8.91
C SER A 305 1.27 -11.18 -7.97
N ARG A 306 2.34 -11.96 -8.18
CA ARG A 306 2.60 -13.24 -7.50
C ARG A 306 2.41 -13.23 -5.98
N SER A 307 2.75 -12.13 -5.32
CA SER A 307 2.68 -12.01 -3.85
C SER A 307 1.44 -11.26 -3.37
N SER A 308 0.56 -10.88 -4.28
CA SER A 308 -0.61 -10.09 -4.00
C SER A 308 -1.73 -10.91 -3.34
N VAL A 309 -2.44 -10.27 -2.42
CA VAL A 309 -3.57 -10.85 -1.70
C VAL A 309 -4.67 -9.80 -1.63
N LEU A 310 -5.86 -10.16 -2.11
CA LEU A 310 -7.07 -9.35 -1.99
C LEU A 310 -7.90 -9.80 -0.80
N ARG A 311 -8.37 -8.84 -0.01
CA ARG A 311 -9.35 -9.04 1.07
C ARG A 311 -10.51 -8.07 0.92
N ILE A 312 -11.70 -8.55 1.21
CA ILE A 312 -12.94 -7.77 1.09
C ILE A 312 -13.68 -7.80 2.44
N GLY A 313 -14.15 -6.63 2.86
CA GLY A 313 -15.04 -6.44 4.00
C GLY A 313 -16.30 -5.68 3.60
N GLU A 314 -17.39 -5.87 4.34
CA GLU A 314 -18.66 -5.16 4.18
C GLU A 314 -19.05 -4.53 5.52
N LYS A 315 -19.32 -3.22 5.53
CA LYS A 315 -19.78 -2.51 6.73
C LYS A 315 -21.18 -2.98 7.13
N LEU A 316 -21.39 -3.14 8.44
CA LEU A 316 -22.67 -3.56 9.03
C LEU A 316 -23.54 -2.36 9.40
#